data_AF-A0A2E9ZLT0-F1
#
_entry.id   AF-A0A2E9ZLT0-F1
#
_cell.length_a   1.000
_cell.length_b   1.000
_cell.length_c   1.000
_cell.angle_alpha   90.00
_cell.angle_beta   90.00
_cell.angle_gamma   90.00
#
_symmetry.space_group_name_H-M   'P 1'
#
loop_
_entity.id
_entity.type
_entity.pdbx_description
1 polymer ?
#
loop_
_entity_poly.entity_id
_entity_poly.type
_entity_poly.pdbx_seq_one_letter_code
_entity_poly.pdbx_strand_id
1 'polypeptide(L)'
;MSNPIVRKRLLSVSLSFAAFWAGTASAQELVQASFTQTQAGTGATLYQQNCATCHLLDLQGSFEAPALAGNNFTSNWSNRGVAELLDLIRRTMPPQAPASLVDADYAALVAHLLNSNNIAPGSQSLSFSSTAVAFISSGANAVQQQPPRLPVPGRAGTMPTPSARSSVPEVATIYRSERALTRSLEALPGFRNVTTAELIDPAAADWTYWRRTPQSQGFTPLTQINTDNVKSLSLAWVWGMGPGRSQPAPLVRDGIIFIPNFGNVVQALNGRDGTLLWEYRRQFPKGGRQGGHLRTLAMWEDMIYVATTDAHLVALDARTGAVRWDVEIADSSLGYSNTSGPIVANGKVINGITGCGRFYEESCFITGHDARSGEELWRT
;
A
#
# COMPACT_ATOMS: atom_id res chain seq x y z
N MET A 1 -3.01 47.57 88.14
CA MET A 1 -3.29 48.52 87.04
C MET A 1 -3.20 47.74 85.75
N SER A 2 -4.35 47.51 85.13
CA SER A 2 -4.56 46.64 83.97
C SER A 2 -4.23 47.38 82.67
N ASN A 3 -3.60 46.70 81.71
CA ASN A 3 -3.40 47.22 80.35
C ASN A 3 -3.84 46.16 79.32
N PRO A 4 -4.71 46.47 78.34
CA PRO A 4 -5.34 45.47 77.48
C PRO A 4 -4.56 45.22 76.17
N ILE A 5 -4.48 43.95 75.77
CA ILE A 5 -3.92 43.51 74.48
C ILE A 5 -5.07 43.32 73.47
N VAL A 6 -4.94 43.97 72.32
CA VAL A 6 -5.87 43.94 71.19
C VAL A 6 -5.74 42.63 70.39
N ARG A 7 -6.86 41.93 70.19
CA ARG A 7 -6.99 40.72 69.34
C ARG A 7 -7.04 41.08 67.85
N LYS A 8 -6.17 40.50 67.03
CA LYS A 8 -6.27 40.49 65.55
C LYS A 8 -7.24 39.39 65.08
N ARG A 9 -8.15 39.73 64.17
CA ARG A 9 -9.12 38.79 63.54
C ARG A 9 -8.47 38.00 62.40
N LEU A 10 -8.80 36.71 62.36
CA LEU A 10 -8.52 35.75 61.28
C LEU A 10 -9.43 35.97 60.07
N LEU A 11 -8.89 35.73 58.87
CA LEU A 11 -9.64 35.48 57.64
C LEU A 11 -9.15 34.14 57.06
N SER A 12 -9.98 33.11 57.21
CA SER A 12 -9.81 31.77 56.66
C SER A 12 -10.43 31.70 55.27
N VAL A 13 -9.63 31.41 54.24
CA VAL A 13 -10.07 31.16 52.87
C VAL A 13 -10.39 29.67 52.73
N SER A 14 -11.65 29.34 52.46
CA SER A 14 -12.13 27.98 52.23
C SER A 14 -11.86 27.57 50.78
N LEU A 15 -11.04 26.53 50.57
CA LEU A 15 -10.80 25.92 49.25
C LEU A 15 -11.78 24.76 49.06
N SER A 16 -12.76 24.93 48.16
CA SER A 16 -13.68 23.86 47.76
C SER A 16 -12.98 22.91 46.77
N PHE A 17 -12.71 21.67 47.20
CA PHE A 17 -12.24 20.59 46.32
C PHE A 17 -13.45 19.96 45.61
N ALA A 18 -13.59 20.20 44.30
CA ALA A 18 -14.51 19.46 43.45
C ALA A 18 -13.90 18.10 43.10
N ALA A 19 -14.48 17.02 43.63
CA ALA A 19 -14.09 15.66 43.29
C ALA A 19 -14.61 15.29 41.89
N PHE A 20 -13.73 15.26 40.90
CA PHE A 20 -14.00 14.66 39.60
C PHE A 20 -14.03 13.14 39.74
N TRP A 21 -15.23 12.55 39.63
CA TRP A 21 -15.37 11.11 39.42
C TRP A 21 -14.92 10.78 38.00
N ALA A 22 -13.69 10.27 37.87
CA ALA A 22 -13.25 9.61 36.66
C ALA A 22 -14.01 8.29 36.53
N GLY A 23 -14.98 8.23 35.60
CA GLY A 23 -15.60 6.98 35.21
C GLY A 23 -14.54 6.06 34.62
N THR A 24 -14.30 4.91 35.25
CA THR A 24 -13.49 3.84 34.67
C THR A 24 -14.25 3.31 33.45
N ALA A 25 -13.79 3.64 32.25
CA ALA A 25 -14.21 2.94 31.05
C ALA A 25 -13.72 1.50 31.17
N SER A 26 -14.64 0.57 31.42
CA SER A 26 -14.35 -0.87 31.38
C SER A 26 -13.86 -1.21 29.97
N ALA A 27 -12.63 -1.71 29.85
CA ALA A 27 -12.16 -2.30 28.60
C ALA A 27 -13.08 -3.50 28.30
N GLN A 28 -13.87 -3.40 27.23
CA GLN A 28 -14.80 -4.46 26.84
C GLN A 28 -13.98 -5.65 26.34
N GLU A 29 -14.11 -6.79 27.02
CA GLU A 29 -13.40 -8.02 26.66
C GLU A 29 -13.85 -8.49 25.27
N LEU A 30 -12.89 -8.86 24.42
CA LEU A 30 -13.18 -9.33 23.06
C LEU A 30 -13.90 -10.68 23.13
N VAL A 31 -15.00 -10.81 22.39
CA VAL A 31 -15.80 -12.04 22.32
C VAL A 31 -15.56 -12.73 20.98
N GLN A 32 -15.29 -14.02 21.00
CA GLN A 32 -15.06 -14.84 19.80
C GLN A 32 -16.37 -15.04 19.04
N ALA A 33 -16.34 -14.94 17.72
CA ALA A 33 -17.51 -15.21 16.90
C ALA A 33 -18.01 -16.64 17.06
N SER A 34 -19.30 -16.79 17.35
CA SER A 34 -20.02 -18.07 17.37
C SER A 34 -20.79 -18.27 16.07
N PHE A 35 -20.92 -19.52 15.64
CA PHE A 35 -21.72 -19.97 14.50
C PHE A 35 -22.26 -21.37 14.77
N THR A 36 -23.31 -21.79 14.08
CA THR A 36 -23.86 -23.16 14.26
C THR A 36 -23.17 -24.17 13.35
N GLN A 37 -23.15 -25.45 13.76
CA GLN A 37 -22.61 -26.53 12.91
C GLN A 37 -23.32 -26.62 11.56
N THR A 38 -24.64 -26.42 11.54
CA THR A 38 -25.43 -26.36 10.32
C THR A 38 -24.98 -25.23 9.40
N GLN A 39 -24.71 -24.05 9.97
CA GLN A 39 -24.24 -22.88 9.22
C GLN A 39 -22.86 -23.12 8.59
N ALA A 40 -21.93 -23.73 9.32
CA ALA A 40 -20.63 -24.13 8.77
C ALA A 40 -20.75 -25.21 7.68
N GLY A 41 -21.69 -26.15 7.83
CA GLY A 41 -21.99 -27.17 6.82
C GLY A 41 -22.54 -26.57 5.52
N THR A 42 -23.52 -25.66 5.61
CA THR A 42 -24.02 -24.89 4.46
C THR A 42 -22.90 -24.08 3.80
N GLY A 43 -22.04 -23.45 4.61
CA GLY A 43 -20.89 -22.71 4.14
C GLY A 43 -19.88 -23.56 3.36
N ALA A 44 -19.64 -24.80 3.79
CA ALA A 44 -18.74 -25.73 3.08
C ALA A 44 -19.25 -26.02 1.66
N THR A 45 -20.55 -26.25 1.51
CA THR A 45 -21.18 -26.49 0.20
C THR A 45 -21.08 -25.24 -0.69
N LEU A 46 -21.41 -24.07 -0.16
CA LEU A 46 -21.32 -22.80 -0.88
C LEU A 46 -19.88 -22.47 -1.29
N TYR A 47 -18.91 -22.80 -0.42
CA TYR A 47 -17.49 -22.59 -0.67
C TYR A 47 -17.01 -23.42 -1.86
N GLN A 48 -17.39 -24.70 -1.92
CA GLN A 48 -17.06 -25.57 -3.05
C GLN A 48 -17.64 -25.04 -4.36
N GLN A 49 -18.85 -24.48 -4.33
CA GLN A 49 -19.55 -23.97 -5.52
C GLN A 49 -18.98 -22.64 -6.03
N ASN A 50 -18.58 -21.74 -5.13
CA ASN A 50 -18.34 -20.33 -5.48
C ASN A 50 -16.91 -19.86 -5.24
N CYS A 51 -16.13 -20.57 -4.43
CA CYS A 51 -14.83 -20.08 -3.92
C CYS A 51 -13.68 -21.03 -4.24
N ALA A 52 -13.92 -22.34 -4.23
CA ALA A 52 -12.87 -23.36 -4.33
C ALA A 52 -12.09 -23.34 -5.66
N THR A 53 -12.68 -22.82 -6.74
CA THR A 53 -11.97 -22.67 -8.03
C THR A 53 -10.70 -21.82 -7.89
N CYS A 54 -10.74 -20.75 -7.10
CA CYS A 54 -9.59 -19.86 -6.92
C CYS A 54 -8.86 -20.14 -5.59
N HIS A 55 -9.61 -20.41 -4.52
CA HIS A 55 -9.06 -20.59 -3.17
C HIS A 55 -8.66 -22.04 -2.84
N LEU A 56 -8.85 -22.96 -3.78
CA LEU A 56 -8.66 -24.41 -3.65
C LEU A 56 -9.60 -25.05 -2.61
N LEU A 57 -9.82 -26.36 -2.73
CA LEU A 57 -10.69 -27.09 -1.80
C LEU A 57 -10.12 -27.15 -0.37
N ASP A 58 -8.80 -27.03 -0.23
CA ASP A 58 -8.07 -27.08 1.03
C ASP A 58 -7.82 -25.70 1.65
N LEU A 59 -8.42 -24.64 1.08
CA LEU A 59 -8.30 -23.25 1.53
C LEU A 59 -6.87 -22.69 1.45
N GLN A 60 -5.93 -23.36 0.77
CA GLN A 60 -4.54 -22.90 0.65
C GLN A 60 -4.37 -21.75 -0.34
N GLY A 61 -5.39 -21.47 -1.16
CA GLY A 61 -5.27 -20.46 -2.20
C GLY A 61 -4.41 -20.91 -3.38
N SER A 62 -4.45 -20.14 -4.45
CA SER A 62 -3.62 -20.34 -5.64
C SER A 62 -3.00 -19.00 -6.08
N PHE A 63 -2.26 -18.99 -7.19
CA PHE A 63 -1.62 -17.77 -7.73
C PHE A 63 -2.58 -16.57 -7.84
N GLU A 64 -3.88 -16.80 -8.03
CA GLU A 64 -4.91 -15.77 -8.21
C GLU A 64 -5.72 -15.42 -6.95
N ALA A 65 -5.61 -16.21 -5.88
CA ALA A 65 -6.39 -15.97 -4.65
C ALA A 65 -5.68 -16.45 -3.38
N PRO A 66 -5.68 -15.65 -2.29
CA PRO A 66 -4.91 -15.96 -1.08
C PRO A 66 -5.45 -17.19 -0.33
N ALA A 67 -4.63 -17.74 0.56
CA ALA A 67 -5.05 -18.76 1.52
C ALA A 67 -6.12 -18.19 2.49
N LEU A 68 -7.15 -18.99 2.74
CA LEU A 68 -8.25 -18.68 3.67
C LEU A 68 -8.18 -19.54 4.94
N ALA A 69 -7.09 -20.30 5.11
CA ALA A 69 -6.82 -21.08 6.30
C ALA A 69 -5.35 -20.99 6.76
N GLY A 70 -5.13 -21.32 8.04
CA GLY A 70 -3.81 -21.37 8.66
C GLY A 70 -3.37 -20.05 9.30
N ASN A 71 -2.18 -20.08 9.90
CA ASN A 71 -1.70 -19.00 10.79
C ASN A 71 -1.69 -17.61 10.14
N ASN A 72 -1.42 -17.52 8.84
CA ASN A 72 -1.41 -16.23 8.14
C ASN A 72 -2.82 -15.62 8.09
N PHE A 73 -3.82 -16.43 7.73
CA PHE A 73 -5.21 -15.98 7.68
C PHE A 73 -5.72 -15.63 9.08
N THR A 74 -5.51 -16.51 10.08
CA THR A 74 -6.00 -16.27 11.45
C THR A 74 -5.31 -15.09 12.12
N SER A 75 -4.02 -14.86 11.87
CA SER A 75 -3.30 -13.69 12.40
C SER A 75 -3.79 -12.38 11.77
N ASN A 76 -4.03 -12.36 10.45
CA ASN A 76 -4.55 -11.18 9.74
C ASN A 76 -5.95 -10.76 10.19
N TRP A 77 -6.72 -11.71 10.72
CA TRP A 77 -8.08 -11.51 11.24
C TRP A 77 -8.15 -11.56 12.77
N SER A 78 -7.00 -11.56 13.44
CA SER A 78 -6.95 -11.60 14.90
C SER A 78 -7.46 -10.28 15.48
N ASN A 79 -8.34 -10.39 16.48
CA ASN A 79 -8.97 -9.29 17.20
C ASN A 79 -9.77 -8.31 16.31
N ARG A 80 -10.05 -8.66 15.05
CA ARG A 80 -10.88 -7.89 14.11
C ARG A 80 -12.32 -8.38 14.11
N GLY A 81 -13.27 -7.48 13.88
CA GLY A 81 -14.70 -7.81 13.90
C GLY A 81 -15.07 -8.83 12.82
N VAL A 82 -15.85 -9.85 13.18
CA VAL A 82 -16.33 -10.85 12.21
C VAL A 82 -17.28 -10.24 11.16
N ALA A 83 -17.99 -9.17 11.51
CA ALA A 83 -18.80 -8.40 10.57
C ALA A 83 -17.95 -7.72 9.48
N GLU A 84 -16.69 -7.37 9.77
CA GLU A 84 -15.77 -6.82 8.78
C GLU A 84 -15.36 -7.89 7.75
N LEU A 85 -15.12 -9.12 8.20
CA LEU A 85 -14.86 -10.26 7.32
C LEU A 85 -16.07 -10.57 6.42
N LEU A 86 -17.27 -10.54 7.00
CA LEU A 86 -18.52 -10.71 6.25
C LEU A 86 -18.71 -9.64 5.17
N ASP A 87 -18.53 -8.37 5.52
CA ASP A 87 -18.67 -7.25 4.59
C ASP A 87 -17.63 -7.30 3.47
N LEU A 88 -16.38 -7.67 3.78
CA LEU A 88 -15.34 -7.87 2.79
C LEU A 88 -15.73 -8.94 1.76
N ILE A 89 -16.08 -10.15 2.22
CA ILE A 89 -16.42 -11.26 1.33
C ILE A 89 -17.64 -10.87 0.48
N ARG A 90 -18.65 -10.23 1.07
CA ARG A 90 -19.82 -9.74 0.34
C ARG A 90 -19.46 -8.78 -0.79
N ARG A 91 -18.57 -7.83 -0.55
CA ARG A 91 -18.21 -6.77 -1.52
C ARG A 91 -17.21 -7.18 -2.58
N THR A 92 -16.45 -8.25 -2.34
CA THR A 92 -15.33 -8.64 -3.20
C THR A 92 -15.49 -10.00 -3.84
N MET A 93 -16.41 -10.84 -3.32
CA MET A 93 -16.59 -12.22 -3.77
C MET A 93 -18.05 -12.57 -4.10
N PRO A 94 -18.26 -13.43 -5.10
CA PRO A 94 -17.29 -13.88 -6.11
C PRO A 94 -16.80 -12.72 -7.00
N PRO A 95 -15.57 -12.75 -7.53
CA PRO A 95 -14.96 -11.60 -8.23
C PRO A 95 -15.71 -11.22 -9.51
N GLN A 96 -16.37 -12.19 -10.15
CA GLN A 96 -17.18 -11.97 -11.35
C GLN A 96 -18.59 -11.44 -11.04
N ALA A 97 -19.05 -11.58 -9.80
CA ALA A 97 -20.37 -11.16 -9.37
C ALA A 97 -20.39 -10.81 -7.87
N PRO A 98 -19.77 -9.69 -7.43
CA PRO A 98 -19.80 -9.29 -6.03
C PRO A 98 -21.23 -9.06 -5.53
N ALA A 99 -21.48 -9.37 -4.25
CA ALA A 99 -22.79 -9.27 -3.60
C ALA A 99 -23.91 -10.09 -4.28
N SER A 100 -23.56 -11.19 -4.96
CA SER A 100 -24.52 -12.06 -5.65
C SER A 100 -25.22 -13.08 -4.76
N LEU A 101 -24.69 -13.37 -3.58
CA LEU A 101 -25.31 -14.27 -2.60
C LEU A 101 -26.15 -13.48 -1.59
N VAL A 102 -27.10 -14.15 -0.94
CA VAL A 102 -27.86 -13.52 0.15
C VAL A 102 -27.04 -13.44 1.43
N ASP A 103 -27.36 -12.52 2.34
CA ASP A 103 -26.57 -12.28 3.56
C ASP A 103 -26.43 -13.55 4.45
N ALA A 104 -27.43 -14.43 4.44
CA ALA A 104 -27.35 -15.72 5.15
C ALA A 104 -26.27 -16.65 4.57
N ASP A 105 -26.05 -16.63 3.26
CA ASP A 105 -25.05 -17.46 2.57
C ASP A 105 -23.63 -16.95 2.85
N TYR A 106 -23.44 -15.62 2.87
CA TYR A 106 -22.16 -15.04 3.28
C TYR A 106 -21.85 -15.36 4.76
N ALA A 107 -22.86 -15.33 5.63
CA ALA A 107 -22.71 -15.75 7.01
C ALA A 107 -22.34 -17.24 7.13
N ALA A 108 -22.93 -18.10 6.29
CA ALA A 108 -22.57 -19.51 6.20
C ALA A 108 -21.12 -19.71 5.71
N LEU A 109 -20.69 -19.00 4.66
CA LEU A 109 -19.32 -19.03 4.17
C LEU A 109 -18.30 -18.66 5.27
N VAL A 110 -18.53 -17.57 6.01
CA VAL A 110 -17.63 -17.20 7.11
C VAL A 110 -17.64 -18.23 8.24
N ALA A 111 -18.80 -18.80 8.58
CA ALA A 111 -18.85 -19.89 9.55
C ALA A 111 -18.00 -21.09 9.13
N HIS A 112 -17.99 -21.43 7.83
CA HIS A 112 -17.11 -22.48 7.30
C HIS A 112 -15.62 -22.10 7.43
N LEU A 113 -15.25 -20.84 7.16
CA LEU A 113 -13.87 -20.37 7.32
C LEU A 113 -13.43 -20.43 8.79
N LEU A 114 -14.28 -19.99 9.73
CA LEU A 114 -14.00 -20.07 11.17
C LEU A 114 -13.81 -21.52 11.60
N ASN A 115 -14.70 -22.42 11.19
CA ASN A 115 -14.61 -23.85 11.49
C ASN A 115 -13.33 -24.49 10.92
N SER A 116 -12.97 -24.14 9.68
CA SER A 116 -11.76 -24.63 9.02
C SER A 116 -10.46 -24.07 9.62
N ASN A 117 -10.58 -23.03 10.44
CA ASN A 117 -9.48 -22.41 11.19
C ASN A 117 -9.55 -22.73 12.70
N ASN A 118 -10.15 -23.87 13.07
CA ASN A 118 -10.19 -24.42 14.42
C ASN A 118 -11.03 -23.61 15.44
N ILE A 119 -11.96 -22.78 15.00
CA ILE A 119 -13.00 -22.24 15.89
C ILE A 119 -14.11 -23.28 15.99
N ALA A 120 -14.45 -23.69 17.21
CA ALA A 120 -15.51 -24.67 17.43
C ALA A 120 -16.90 -24.06 17.17
N PRO A 121 -17.85 -24.81 16.60
CA PRO A 121 -19.23 -24.39 16.45
C PRO A 121 -19.89 -24.18 17.83
N GLY A 122 -20.71 -23.14 17.94
CA GLY A 122 -21.54 -22.82 19.09
C GLY A 122 -23.04 -22.96 18.80
N SER A 123 -23.86 -22.37 19.67
CA SER A 123 -25.33 -22.39 19.56
C SER A 123 -25.91 -21.15 18.90
N GLN A 124 -25.14 -20.07 18.77
CA GLN A 124 -25.59 -18.82 18.15
C GLN A 124 -25.23 -18.81 16.67
N SER A 125 -26.20 -18.41 15.84
CA SER A 125 -25.99 -18.20 14.40
C SER A 125 -25.21 -16.92 14.16
N LEU A 126 -24.20 -16.99 13.30
CA LEU A 126 -23.44 -15.83 12.85
C LEU A 126 -24.31 -14.97 11.90
N SER A 127 -24.20 -13.64 12.03
CA SER A 127 -24.89 -12.66 11.18
C SER A 127 -24.04 -11.39 11.01
N PHE A 128 -24.43 -10.53 10.07
CA PHE A 128 -23.81 -9.21 9.84
C PHE A 128 -23.95 -8.22 11.02
N SER A 129 -24.84 -8.49 11.98
CA SER A 129 -25.00 -7.68 13.20
C SER A 129 -24.08 -8.12 14.35
N SER A 130 -23.23 -9.12 14.14
CA SER A 130 -22.31 -9.60 15.17
C SER A 130 -21.22 -8.58 15.49
N THR A 131 -21.06 -8.25 16.77
CA THR A 131 -19.98 -7.40 17.29
C THR A 131 -18.76 -8.21 17.75
N ALA A 132 -18.81 -9.54 17.60
CA ALA A 132 -17.72 -10.43 17.97
C ALA A 132 -16.52 -10.30 17.02
N VAL A 133 -15.36 -10.82 17.43
CA VAL A 133 -14.16 -10.88 16.60
C VAL A 133 -14.03 -12.22 15.87
N ALA A 134 -13.39 -12.22 14.70
CA ALA A 134 -13.18 -13.41 13.89
C ALA A 134 -12.23 -14.42 14.56
N PHE A 135 -11.13 -13.96 15.17
CA PHE A 135 -10.20 -14.80 15.93
C PHE A 135 -9.68 -14.06 17.16
N ILE A 136 -9.88 -14.60 18.36
CA ILE A 136 -9.23 -14.08 19.57
C ILE A 136 -7.77 -14.53 19.59
N SER A 137 -6.84 -13.58 19.72
CA SER A 137 -5.50 -13.87 20.22
C SER A 137 -5.46 -13.56 21.72
N SER A 138 -5.44 -14.61 22.55
CA SER A 138 -5.19 -14.45 23.98
C SER A 138 -3.73 -14.07 24.17
N GLY A 139 -3.49 -12.97 24.90
CA GLY A 139 -2.18 -12.36 25.11
C GLY A 139 -1.17 -13.19 25.93
N ALA A 140 -0.89 -14.42 25.50
CA ALA A 140 0.20 -15.27 25.99
C ALA A 140 1.24 -15.61 24.91
N ASN A 141 1.04 -15.11 23.68
CA ASN A 141 2.11 -14.94 22.72
C ASN A 141 2.18 -13.45 22.39
N ALA A 142 2.69 -12.65 23.34
CA ALA A 142 3.54 -11.53 22.95
C ALA A 142 4.45 -12.09 21.86
N VAL A 143 4.43 -11.47 20.69
CA VAL A 143 5.27 -11.79 19.53
C VAL A 143 6.61 -12.28 20.05
N GLN A 144 6.79 -13.60 20.18
CA GLN A 144 8.12 -14.15 20.14
C GLN A 144 8.50 -13.76 18.73
N GLN A 145 9.35 -12.74 18.62
CA GLN A 145 10.08 -12.45 17.41
C GLN A 145 10.67 -13.80 17.03
N GLN A 146 9.96 -14.50 16.15
CA GLN A 146 10.40 -15.76 15.64
C GLN A 146 11.72 -15.39 14.99
N PRO A 147 12.85 -16.00 15.40
CA PRO A 147 14.15 -15.59 14.91
C PRO A 147 14.06 -15.54 13.39
N PRO A 148 14.48 -14.43 12.76
CA PRO A 148 14.21 -14.17 11.36
C PRO A 148 14.52 -15.42 10.56
N ARG A 149 13.48 -16.02 9.96
CA ARG A 149 13.63 -17.30 9.28
C ARG A 149 14.40 -17.00 7.99
N LEU A 150 15.71 -17.23 8.03
CA LEU A 150 16.61 -16.90 6.93
C LEU A 150 16.15 -17.63 5.66
N PRO A 151 16.25 -16.99 4.47
CA PRO A 151 15.90 -17.62 3.22
C PRO A 151 16.82 -18.83 2.99
N VAL A 152 16.25 -19.99 2.68
CA VAL A 152 17.01 -21.19 2.33
C VAL A 152 17.36 -21.14 0.83
N PRO A 153 18.64 -21.18 0.44
CA PRO A 153 19.04 -21.17 -0.98
C PRO A 153 18.36 -22.30 -1.78
N GLY A 154 17.85 -21.98 -2.98
CA GLY A 154 17.25 -22.96 -3.90
C GLY A 154 15.77 -23.28 -3.69
N ARG A 155 15.11 -22.68 -2.70
CA ARG A 155 13.63 -22.67 -2.60
C ARG A 155 13.10 -21.27 -2.90
N ALA A 156 12.20 -21.15 -3.87
CA ALA A 156 11.40 -19.94 -4.04
C ALA A 156 10.63 -19.70 -2.73
N GLY A 157 10.93 -18.58 -2.07
CA GLY A 157 10.46 -18.25 -0.73
C GLY A 157 8.96 -17.98 -0.69
N THR A 158 8.27 -18.76 0.14
CA THR A 158 6.83 -18.71 0.43
C THR A 158 6.50 -17.77 1.59
N MET A 159 7.07 -16.57 1.62
CA MET A 159 6.54 -15.50 2.48
C MET A 159 5.80 -14.51 1.57
N PRO A 160 4.46 -14.55 1.51
CA PRO A 160 3.71 -13.37 1.10
C PRO A 160 4.11 -12.25 2.05
N THR A 161 4.48 -11.09 1.50
CA THR A 161 4.44 -9.85 2.25
C THR A 161 3.05 -9.73 2.89
N PRO A 162 2.92 -9.39 4.19
CA PRO A 162 1.62 -9.17 4.81
C PRO A 162 0.72 -8.20 4.02
N SER A 163 1.35 -7.33 3.22
CA SER A 163 0.72 -6.34 2.32
C SER A 163 0.98 -6.61 0.83
N ALA A 164 1.24 -7.87 0.45
CA ALA A 164 1.35 -8.29 -0.95
C ALA A 164 0.12 -7.83 -1.75
N ARG A 165 0.23 -7.64 -3.06
CA ARG A 165 -0.90 -7.16 -3.90
C ARG A 165 -2.21 -7.97 -3.76
N SER A 166 -2.12 -9.21 -3.29
CA SER A 166 -3.23 -10.14 -3.03
C SER A 166 -3.70 -10.14 -1.57
N SER A 167 -3.16 -9.27 -0.71
CA SER A 167 -3.65 -9.09 0.67
C SER A 167 -5.01 -8.40 0.64
N VAL A 168 -5.81 -8.66 1.68
CA VAL A 168 -7.10 -8.00 1.91
C VAL A 168 -6.91 -6.48 1.78
N PRO A 169 -7.81 -5.74 1.09
CA PRO A 169 -7.68 -4.30 1.00
C PRO A 169 -7.72 -3.68 2.40
N GLU A 170 -6.57 -3.19 2.84
CA GLU A 170 -6.46 -2.26 3.95
C GLU A 170 -7.32 -1.02 3.64
N VAL A 171 -7.83 -0.34 4.67
CA VAL A 171 -8.61 0.89 4.54
C VAL A 171 -7.73 1.95 3.87
N ALA A 172 -7.78 2.01 2.55
CA ALA A 172 -7.01 2.94 1.76
C ALA A 172 -7.74 4.28 1.66
N THR A 173 -7.01 5.38 1.81
CA THR A 173 -7.49 6.67 1.31
C THR A 173 -7.46 6.64 -0.21
N ILE A 174 -8.60 6.91 -0.83
CA ILE A 174 -8.76 6.88 -2.29
C ILE A 174 -8.71 8.30 -2.84
N TYR A 175 -7.72 8.57 -3.70
CA TYR A 175 -7.66 9.80 -4.49
C TYR A 175 -8.09 9.50 -5.92
N ARG A 176 -8.96 10.33 -6.48
CA ARG A 176 -9.45 10.21 -7.86
C ARG A 176 -9.18 11.50 -8.60
N SER A 177 -8.64 11.36 -9.81
CA SER A 177 -8.66 12.42 -10.83
C SER A 177 -9.37 11.89 -12.08
N GLU A 178 -9.48 12.72 -13.11
CA GLU A 178 -10.09 12.33 -14.40
C GLU A 178 -9.42 11.09 -15.01
N ARG A 179 -8.08 11.01 -14.90
CA ARG A 179 -7.26 9.97 -15.55
C ARG A 179 -6.50 9.10 -14.56
N ALA A 180 -6.84 9.12 -13.28
CA ALA A 180 -6.13 8.30 -12.30
C ALA A 180 -6.95 7.89 -11.08
N LEU A 181 -6.58 6.72 -10.55
CA LEU A 181 -7.01 6.20 -9.27
C LEU A 181 -5.78 5.89 -8.41
N THR A 182 -5.69 6.52 -7.26
CA THR A 182 -4.63 6.22 -6.27
C THR A 182 -5.25 5.63 -5.01
N ARG A 183 -4.63 4.56 -4.51
CA ARG A 183 -4.93 3.95 -3.21
C ARG A 183 -3.74 4.20 -2.29
N SER A 184 -3.91 4.99 -1.23
CA SER A 184 -2.89 5.20 -0.19
C SER A 184 -3.27 4.40 1.05
N LEU A 185 -2.46 3.38 1.37
CA LEU A 185 -2.70 2.44 2.46
C LEU A 185 -2.10 2.97 3.75
N GLU A 186 -0.84 3.43 3.68
CA GLU A 186 -0.15 4.06 4.79
C GLU A 186 0.28 5.47 4.39
N ALA A 187 -0.05 6.45 5.24
CA ALA A 187 0.51 7.79 5.09
C ALA A 187 2.01 7.75 5.42
N LEU A 188 2.81 8.52 4.68
CA LEU A 188 4.25 8.68 4.92
C LEU A 188 4.56 10.03 5.57
N PRO A 189 4.17 10.26 6.85
CA PRO A 189 4.37 11.57 7.49
C PRO A 189 5.85 11.91 7.67
N GLY A 190 6.74 10.91 7.62
CA GLY A 190 8.19 11.07 7.72
C GLY A 190 8.92 11.24 6.38
N PHE A 191 8.23 11.33 5.24
CA PHE A 191 8.92 11.56 3.96
C PHE A 191 9.60 12.91 3.97
N ARG A 192 10.91 12.92 3.71
CA ARG A 192 11.71 14.14 3.67
C ARG A 192 11.94 14.59 2.24
N ASN A 193 11.52 15.82 1.95
CA ASN A 193 11.66 16.45 0.65
C ASN A 193 13.08 16.28 0.09
N VAL A 194 13.17 15.97 -1.19
CA VAL A 194 14.45 15.82 -1.90
C VAL A 194 14.87 17.18 -2.42
N THR A 195 15.86 17.79 -1.77
CA THR A 195 16.37 19.10 -2.23
C THR A 195 17.20 18.97 -3.51
N THR A 196 17.40 20.08 -4.24
CA THR A 196 18.29 20.09 -5.41
C THR A 196 19.72 19.65 -5.06
N ALA A 197 20.22 20.03 -3.87
CA ALA A 197 21.54 19.61 -3.41
C ALA A 197 21.60 18.08 -3.22
N GLU A 198 20.58 17.48 -2.63
CA GLU A 198 20.50 16.03 -2.43
C GLU A 198 20.22 15.23 -3.70
N LEU A 199 19.61 15.83 -4.73
CA LEU A 199 19.56 15.21 -6.05
C LEU A 199 20.95 15.10 -6.67
N ILE A 200 21.81 16.10 -6.46
CA ILE A 200 23.18 16.12 -6.99
C ILE A 200 24.07 15.15 -6.21
N ASP A 201 24.00 15.22 -4.88
CA ASP A 201 24.79 14.41 -3.95
C ASP A 201 23.89 13.74 -2.91
N PRO A 202 23.24 12.61 -3.25
CA PRO A 202 22.37 11.91 -2.32
C PRO A 202 23.18 11.17 -1.25
N ALA A 203 22.54 10.93 -0.11
CA ALA A 203 23.07 10.04 0.91
C ALA A 203 23.47 8.67 0.31
N ALA A 204 24.42 7.97 0.93
CA ALA A 204 24.93 6.69 0.44
C ALA A 204 23.81 5.64 0.20
N ALA A 205 22.80 5.63 1.07
CA ALA A 205 21.67 4.71 1.02
C ALA A 205 20.54 5.13 0.07
N ASP A 206 20.57 6.37 -0.43
CA ASP A 206 19.54 6.92 -1.31
C ASP A 206 19.90 6.69 -2.80
N TRP A 207 18.85 6.48 -3.60
CA TRP A 207 18.92 6.32 -5.06
C TRP A 207 17.85 7.22 -5.71
N THR A 208 18.08 8.54 -5.67
CA THR A 208 17.09 9.57 -6.01
C THR A 208 17.07 9.97 -7.49
N TYR A 209 17.91 9.33 -8.30
CA TYR A 209 18.02 9.55 -9.75
C TYR A 209 18.11 8.21 -10.48
N TRP A 210 17.81 8.16 -11.79
CA TRP A 210 17.79 6.91 -12.58
C TRP A 210 19.01 6.01 -12.35
N ARG A 211 20.21 6.62 -12.26
CA ARG A 211 21.47 5.93 -11.96
C ARG A 211 22.17 6.53 -10.73
N ARG A 212 21.38 6.75 -9.68
CA ARG A 212 21.71 7.32 -8.37
C ARG A 212 21.98 8.82 -8.38
N THR A 213 22.90 9.29 -9.24
CA THR A 213 23.28 10.71 -9.32
C THR A 213 23.12 11.24 -10.77
N PRO A 214 23.12 12.56 -10.99
CA PRO A 214 22.98 13.15 -12.32
C PRO A 214 24.09 12.73 -13.30
N GLN A 215 25.29 12.40 -12.79
CA GLN A 215 26.40 11.88 -13.60
C GLN A 215 26.12 10.48 -14.17
N SER A 216 25.07 9.82 -13.68
CA SER A 216 24.54 8.57 -14.22
C SER A 216 25.53 7.39 -14.26
N GLN A 217 26.44 7.33 -13.28
CA GLN A 217 27.44 6.26 -13.18
C GLN A 217 26.83 4.92 -12.69
N GLY A 218 25.74 4.96 -11.93
CA GLY A 218 25.14 3.76 -11.32
C GLY A 218 26.01 3.12 -10.25
N PHE A 219 26.76 3.95 -9.50
CA PHE A 219 27.68 3.53 -8.44
C PHE A 219 27.12 3.88 -7.06
N THR A 220 27.23 2.97 -6.08
CA THR A 220 26.92 3.22 -4.67
C THR A 220 28.20 3.18 -3.83
N PRO A 221 28.41 4.11 -2.87
CA PRO A 221 29.53 4.06 -1.95
C PRO A 221 29.33 3.05 -0.79
N LEU A 222 28.19 2.36 -0.72
CA LEU A 222 27.97 1.33 0.30
C LEU A 222 28.87 0.12 0.07
N THR A 223 29.49 -0.37 1.14
CA THR A 223 30.50 -1.45 1.10
C THR A 223 30.11 -2.67 1.94
N GLN A 224 28.91 -2.69 2.53
CA GLN A 224 28.45 -3.79 3.38
C GLN A 224 28.48 -5.13 2.62
N ILE A 225 28.03 -5.14 1.37
CA ILE A 225 28.15 -6.28 0.46
C ILE A 225 29.41 -6.08 -0.38
N ASN A 226 30.28 -7.08 -0.40
CA ASN A 226 31.57 -7.04 -1.08
C ASN A 226 31.96 -8.43 -1.63
N THR A 227 33.11 -8.53 -2.28
CA THR A 227 33.59 -9.74 -2.94
C THR A 227 33.74 -10.94 -2.00
N ASP A 228 33.96 -10.68 -0.70
CA ASP A 228 34.23 -11.74 0.26
C ASP A 228 32.93 -12.36 0.80
N ASN A 229 31.84 -11.57 0.87
CA ASN A 229 30.58 -11.97 1.48
C ASN A 229 29.38 -12.09 0.51
N VAL A 230 29.50 -11.67 -0.76
CA VAL A 230 28.40 -11.71 -1.75
C VAL A 230 27.79 -13.10 -1.93
N LYS A 231 28.61 -14.16 -1.75
CA LYS A 231 28.19 -15.57 -1.80
C LYS A 231 27.17 -15.96 -0.72
N SER A 232 27.03 -15.14 0.33
CA SER A 232 26.09 -15.33 1.43
C SER A 232 24.81 -14.53 1.25
N LEU A 233 24.62 -13.84 0.11
CA LEU A 233 23.37 -13.15 -0.17
C LEU A 233 22.19 -14.11 -0.20
N SER A 234 21.09 -13.65 0.39
CA SER A 234 19.84 -14.38 0.45
C SER A 234 18.68 -13.43 0.14
N LEU A 235 17.62 -13.95 -0.47
CA LEU A 235 16.43 -13.19 -0.85
C LEU A 235 15.71 -12.59 0.38
N ALA A 236 15.73 -11.26 0.55
CA ALA A 236 15.06 -10.63 1.69
C ALA A 236 13.53 -10.66 1.58
N TRP A 237 12.97 -10.27 0.44
CA TRP A 237 11.54 -10.29 0.14
C TRP A 237 11.30 -10.23 -1.38
N VAL A 238 10.07 -10.52 -1.81
CA VAL A 238 9.64 -10.44 -3.21
C VAL A 238 8.34 -9.63 -3.29
N TRP A 239 8.20 -8.84 -4.35
CA TRP A 239 6.97 -8.12 -4.67
C TRP A 239 6.44 -8.51 -6.05
N GLY A 240 5.16 -8.91 -6.11
CA GLY A 240 4.50 -9.28 -7.35
C GLY A 240 4.09 -8.07 -8.19
N MET A 241 4.74 -7.89 -9.34
CA MET A 241 4.41 -6.84 -10.31
C MET A 241 3.24 -7.25 -11.22
N GLY A 242 2.59 -6.27 -11.87
CA GLY A 242 1.54 -6.56 -12.86
C GLY A 242 2.10 -7.23 -14.12
N PRO A 243 1.27 -7.98 -14.87
CA PRO A 243 1.72 -8.61 -16.11
C PRO A 243 2.13 -7.56 -17.14
N GLY A 244 3.18 -7.87 -17.90
CA GLY A 244 3.71 -7.02 -18.97
C GLY A 244 5.23 -7.00 -19.01
N ARG A 245 5.83 -6.43 -20.07
CA ARG A 245 7.30 -6.35 -20.13
C ARG A 245 7.78 -5.25 -19.18
N SER A 246 8.60 -5.66 -18.22
CA SER A 246 9.12 -4.81 -17.16
C SER A 246 10.54 -4.35 -17.51
N GLN A 247 10.80 -3.04 -17.43
CA GLN A 247 12.13 -2.44 -17.57
C GLN A 247 12.44 -1.39 -16.48
N PRO A 248 12.02 -1.60 -15.21
CA PRO A 248 12.02 -0.55 -14.21
C PRO A 248 13.44 -0.25 -13.69
N ALA A 249 13.67 1.01 -13.40
CA ALA A 249 14.73 1.51 -12.55
C ALA A 249 14.07 2.22 -11.36
N PRO A 250 13.92 1.52 -10.22
CA PRO A 250 13.31 2.11 -9.03
C PRO A 250 14.10 3.29 -8.49
N LEU A 251 13.40 4.19 -7.80
CA LEU A 251 14.01 5.24 -6.98
C LEU A 251 13.92 4.85 -5.51
N VAL A 252 14.89 5.27 -4.71
CA VAL A 252 14.92 5.02 -3.26
C VAL A 252 15.19 6.31 -2.50
N ARG A 253 14.36 6.60 -1.49
CA ARG A 253 14.54 7.72 -0.57
C ARG A 253 14.15 7.29 0.84
N ASP A 254 15.07 7.45 1.79
CA ASP A 254 14.85 7.17 3.21
C ASP A 254 14.22 5.77 3.45
N GLY A 255 14.68 4.77 2.68
CA GLY A 255 14.20 3.38 2.77
C GLY A 255 12.88 3.09 2.06
N ILE A 256 12.26 4.07 1.39
CA ILE A 256 11.06 3.89 0.57
C ILE A 256 11.47 3.65 -0.89
N ILE A 257 10.95 2.59 -1.50
CA ILE A 257 11.22 2.24 -2.89
C ILE A 257 10.02 2.64 -3.76
N PHE A 258 10.26 3.49 -4.76
CA PHE A 258 9.27 3.88 -5.77
C PHE A 258 9.50 3.09 -7.05
N ILE A 259 8.55 2.22 -7.41
CA ILE A 259 8.69 1.26 -8.52
C ILE A 259 7.73 1.62 -9.66
N PRO A 260 8.24 1.95 -10.85
CA PRO A 260 7.42 2.01 -12.06
C PRO A 260 7.05 0.60 -12.51
N ASN A 261 5.78 0.38 -12.81
CA ASN A 261 5.25 -0.89 -13.31
C ASN A 261 4.72 -0.74 -14.74
N PHE A 262 4.58 -1.86 -15.44
CA PHE A 262 3.84 -1.91 -16.70
C PHE A 262 2.41 -1.38 -16.52
N GLY A 263 1.87 -0.74 -17.56
CA GLY A 263 0.53 -0.15 -17.52
C GLY A 263 0.48 1.22 -16.83
N ASN A 264 1.63 1.89 -16.67
CA ASN A 264 1.77 3.15 -15.94
C ASN A 264 1.17 3.10 -14.53
N VAL A 265 1.41 1.98 -13.85
CA VAL A 265 1.17 1.83 -12.41
C VAL A 265 2.44 2.26 -11.69
N VAL A 266 2.30 3.02 -10.60
CA VAL A 266 3.44 3.41 -9.75
C VAL A 266 3.12 2.98 -8.33
N GLN A 267 4.08 2.36 -7.66
CA GLN A 267 3.93 1.87 -6.30
C GLN A 267 5.05 2.40 -5.42
N ALA A 268 4.72 2.81 -4.19
CA ALA A 268 5.70 3.01 -3.14
C ALA A 268 5.67 1.81 -2.19
N LEU A 269 6.82 1.24 -1.91
CA LEU A 269 7.00 0.11 -1.00
C LEU A 269 7.96 0.49 0.14
N ASN A 270 7.73 -0.06 1.32
CA ASN A 270 8.74 -0.07 2.37
C ASN A 270 9.88 -0.99 1.93
N GLY A 271 11.10 -0.47 1.81
CA GLY A 271 12.26 -1.22 1.32
C GLY A 271 12.76 -2.30 2.28
N ARG A 272 12.39 -2.23 3.57
CA ARG A 272 12.78 -3.21 4.58
C ARG A 272 12.07 -4.55 4.38
N ASP A 273 10.77 -4.50 4.11
CA ASP A 273 9.90 -5.69 4.14
C ASP A 273 9.01 -5.85 2.89
N GLY A 274 8.93 -4.85 2.01
CA GLY A 274 8.12 -4.88 0.81
C GLY A 274 6.65 -4.49 1.01
N THR A 275 6.28 -3.92 2.16
CA THR A 275 4.93 -3.42 2.44
C THR A 275 4.51 -2.36 1.43
N LEU A 276 3.34 -2.49 0.80
CA LEU A 276 2.78 -1.48 -0.10
C LEU A 276 2.25 -0.29 0.68
N LEU A 277 2.76 0.90 0.37
CA LEU A 277 2.41 2.15 1.04
C LEU A 277 1.33 2.89 0.26
N TRP A 278 1.50 2.99 -1.06
CA TRP A 278 0.48 3.50 -1.97
C TRP A 278 0.66 2.95 -3.39
N GLU A 279 -0.43 2.95 -4.15
CA GLU A 279 -0.45 2.57 -5.57
C GLU A 279 -1.25 3.60 -6.40
N TYR A 280 -0.58 4.20 -7.38
CA TYR A 280 -1.17 5.03 -8.43
C TYR A 280 -1.45 4.16 -9.67
N ARG A 281 -2.64 4.31 -10.26
CA ARG A 281 -3.00 3.68 -11.54
C ARG A 281 -3.50 4.75 -12.52
N ARG A 282 -2.81 4.86 -13.66
CA ARG A 282 -3.29 5.63 -14.82
C ARG A 282 -4.52 4.95 -15.44
N GLN A 283 -5.53 5.74 -15.74
CA GLN A 283 -6.68 5.35 -16.55
C GLN A 283 -6.50 5.92 -17.94
N PHE A 284 -6.68 5.07 -18.95
CA PHE A 284 -6.50 5.45 -20.35
C PHE A 284 -7.87 5.68 -21.02
N PRO A 285 -7.96 6.61 -21.99
CA PRO A 285 -9.16 6.76 -22.81
C PRO A 285 -9.55 5.44 -23.49
N LYS A 286 -10.86 5.22 -23.65
CA LYS A 286 -11.38 4.06 -24.39
C LYS A 286 -10.92 4.12 -25.85
N GLY A 287 -10.55 2.97 -26.42
CA GLY A 287 -10.09 2.86 -27.81
C GLY A 287 -8.63 3.27 -28.04
N GLY A 288 -7.98 3.91 -27.06
CA GLY A 288 -6.55 4.21 -27.08
C GLY A 288 -5.68 3.06 -26.59
N ARG A 289 -4.36 3.27 -26.60
CA ARG A 289 -3.38 2.33 -26.04
C ARG A 289 -3.56 2.20 -24.52
N GLN A 290 -3.84 0.99 -24.04
CA GLN A 290 -4.10 0.70 -22.62
C GLN A 290 -2.79 0.44 -21.86
N GLY A 291 -1.92 1.44 -21.82
CA GLY A 291 -0.65 1.41 -21.10
C GLY A 291 0.56 0.85 -21.86
N GLY A 292 1.69 0.80 -21.17
CA GLY A 292 2.98 0.51 -21.77
C GLY A 292 4.11 0.37 -20.75
N HIS A 293 5.34 0.28 -21.27
CA HIS A 293 6.55 0.21 -20.46
C HIS A 293 6.81 1.57 -19.81
N LEU A 294 7.24 1.54 -18.54
CA LEU A 294 7.70 2.70 -17.81
C LEU A 294 9.07 2.35 -17.23
N ARG A 295 10.14 2.97 -17.71
CA ARG A 295 11.51 2.64 -17.31
C ARG A 295 11.92 3.32 -16.02
N THR A 296 11.91 4.65 -15.98
CA THR A 296 12.23 5.39 -14.76
C THR A 296 11.12 6.36 -14.36
N LEU A 297 11.22 6.79 -13.11
CA LEU A 297 10.53 7.95 -12.54
C LEU A 297 11.57 9.06 -12.36
N ALA A 298 11.11 10.27 -12.00
CA ALA A 298 11.97 11.27 -11.38
C ALA A 298 11.37 11.72 -10.04
N MET A 299 12.17 12.34 -9.18
CA MET A 299 11.71 12.92 -7.92
C MET A 299 12.39 14.24 -7.65
N TRP A 300 11.69 15.14 -6.96
CA TRP A 300 12.22 16.40 -6.44
C TRP A 300 11.21 16.97 -5.44
N GLU A 301 11.70 17.62 -4.39
CA GLU A 301 10.88 18.05 -3.25
C GLU A 301 10.00 16.90 -2.72
N ASP A 302 8.68 17.09 -2.66
CA ASP A 302 7.70 16.11 -2.22
C ASP A 302 6.99 15.40 -3.38
N MET A 303 7.60 15.37 -4.57
CA MET A 303 6.97 14.95 -5.81
C MET A 303 7.68 13.76 -6.49
N ILE A 304 6.88 12.88 -7.09
CA ILE A 304 7.29 11.84 -8.04
C ILE A 304 6.71 12.17 -9.42
N TYR A 305 7.56 12.21 -10.44
CA TYR A 305 7.18 12.54 -11.81
C TYR A 305 7.10 11.30 -12.69
N VAL A 306 6.02 11.20 -13.46
CA VAL A 306 5.69 10.07 -14.32
C VAL A 306 5.40 10.58 -15.73
N ALA A 307 6.15 10.10 -16.72
CA ALA A 307 5.83 10.32 -18.12
C ALA A 307 5.00 9.13 -18.64
N THR A 308 3.72 9.34 -18.89
CA THR A 308 2.75 8.25 -19.15
C THR A 308 2.71 7.85 -20.62
N THR A 309 2.24 6.63 -20.89
CA THR A 309 2.18 6.08 -22.26
C THR A 309 1.29 6.90 -23.19
N ASP A 310 0.26 7.55 -22.67
CA ASP A 310 -0.63 8.45 -23.40
C ASP A 310 -0.09 9.88 -23.53
N ALA A 311 1.23 10.06 -23.40
CA ALA A 311 1.94 11.32 -23.65
C ALA A 311 1.61 12.47 -22.67
N HIS A 312 1.31 12.13 -21.41
CA HIS A 312 1.23 13.13 -20.34
C HIS A 312 2.49 13.13 -19.47
N LEU A 313 2.73 14.26 -18.80
CA LEU A 313 3.60 14.36 -17.64
C LEU A 313 2.71 14.53 -16.41
N VAL A 314 2.90 13.68 -15.41
CA VAL A 314 2.09 13.65 -14.19
C VAL A 314 3.01 13.79 -13.01
N ALA A 315 2.60 14.60 -12.03
CA ALA A 315 3.28 14.68 -10.76
C ALA A 315 2.40 14.17 -9.63
N LEU A 316 2.96 13.25 -8.86
CA LEU A 316 2.33 12.59 -7.73
C LEU A 316 2.94 13.10 -6.44
N ASP A 317 2.13 13.31 -5.40
CA ASP A 317 2.64 13.51 -4.04
C ASP A 317 3.37 12.24 -3.60
N ALA A 318 4.64 12.35 -3.22
CA ALA A 318 5.48 11.20 -2.86
C ALA A 318 4.95 10.45 -1.62
N ARG A 319 4.17 11.10 -0.76
CA ARG A 319 3.65 10.50 0.49
C ARG A 319 2.40 9.67 0.28
N THR A 320 1.58 10.03 -0.71
CA THR A 320 0.24 9.46 -0.89
C THR A 320 0.01 8.86 -2.27
N GLY A 321 0.85 9.22 -3.25
CA GLY A 321 0.65 8.91 -4.67
C GLY A 321 -0.45 9.73 -5.35
N ALA A 322 -1.05 10.70 -4.65
CA ALA A 322 -2.14 11.51 -5.18
C ALA A 322 -1.63 12.43 -6.30
N VAL A 323 -2.42 12.59 -7.37
CA VAL A 323 -2.07 13.50 -8.46
C VAL A 323 -2.11 14.95 -7.95
N ARG A 324 -1.01 15.69 -8.15
CA ARG A 324 -0.93 17.13 -7.89
C ARG A 324 -1.15 17.94 -9.15
N TRP A 325 -0.62 17.47 -10.28
CA TRP A 325 -0.90 17.99 -11.61
C TRP A 325 -0.71 16.91 -12.68
N ASP A 326 -1.38 17.10 -13.82
CA ASP A 326 -1.38 16.22 -14.98
C ASP A 326 -1.46 17.10 -16.24
N VAL A 327 -0.40 17.12 -17.05
CA VAL A 327 -0.31 17.93 -18.26
C VAL A 327 -0.12 17.05 -19.48
N GLU A 328 -0.92 17.29 -20.52
CA GLU A 328 -0.75 16.65 -21.83
C GLU A 328 0.45 17.29 -22.53
N ILE A 329 1.46 16.49 -22.89
CA ILE A 329 2.65 16.97 -23.61
C ILE A 329 2.40 16.92 -25.12
N ALA A 330 1.64 15.92 -25.58
CA ALA A 330 1.36 15.66 -26.99
C ALA A 330 0.11 14.81 -27.17
N ASP A 331 -0.51 14.89 -28.36
CA ASP A 331 -1.65 14.06 -28.71
C ASP A 331 -1.22 12.60 -28.99
N SER A 332 -1.56 11.70 -28.06
CA SER A 332 -1.29 10.27 -28.21
C SER A 332 -2.01 9.59 -29.38
N SER A 333 -3.07 10.19 -29.92
CA SER A 333 -3.79 9.69 -31.11
C SER A 333 -2.91 9.71 -32.36
N LEU A 334 -1.99 10.68 -32.43
CA LEU A 334 -0.98 10.78 -33.47
C LEU A 334 0.12 9.73 -33.32
N GLY A 335 0.17 9.01 -32.19
CA GLY A 335 1.13 7.93 -31.91
C GLY A 335 2.24 8.34 -30.96
N TYR A 336 2.22 9.57 -30.45
CA TYR A 336 3.11 10.01 -29.39
C TYR A 336 2.92 9.18 -28.12
N SER A 337 4.04 8.83 -27.48
CA SER A 337 4.02 8.12 -26.20
C SER A 337 5.31 8.34 -25.42
N ASN A 338 5.29 8.03 -24.12
CA ASN A 338 6.50 7.98 -23.30
C ASN A 338 6.86 6.53 -22.93
N THR A 339 8.16 6.28 -22.76
CA THR A 339 8.66 4.98 -22.26
C THR A 339 9.85 5.12 -21.30
N SER A 340 10.75 6.07 -21.55
CA SER A 340 11.99 6.21 -20.78
C SER A 340 11.77 6.84 -19.40
N GLY A 341 10.90 7.84 -19.29
CA GLY A 341 10.69 8.59 -18.05
C GLY A 341 11.48 9.90 -18.01
N PRO A 342 11.09 10.83 -17.13
CA PRO A 342 11.68 12.16 -17.05
C PRO A 342 12.96 12.19 -16.21
N ILE A 343 13.64 13.33 -16.21
CA ILE A 343 14.65 13.71 -15.22
C ILE A 343 14.31 15.07 -14.61
N VAL A 344 14.94 15.44 -13.49
CA VAL A 344 14.78 16.78 -12.89
C VAL A 344 16.12 17.50 -12.81
N ALA A 345 16.15 18.76 -13.23
CA ALA A 345 17.29 19.66 -13.07
C ALA A 345 16.81 21.05 -12.64
N ASN A 346 17.28 21.56 -11.49
CA ASN A 346 16.97 22.89 -10.98
C ASN A 346 15.46 23.23 -10.98
N GLY A 347 14.65 22.31 -10.42
CA GLY A 347 13.19 22.48 -10.35
C GLY A 347 12.49 22.41 -11.71
N LYS A 348 13.13 21.84 -12.74
CA LYS A 348 12.54 21.62 -14.06
C LYS A 348 12.50 20.14 -14.38
N VAL A 349 11.33 19.65 -14.77
CA VAL A 349 11.13 18.28 -15.22
C VAL A 349 11.40 18.25 -16.72
N ILE A 350 12.42 17.51 -17.13
CA ILE A 350 12.85 17.40 -18.53
C ILE A 350 12.40 16.03 -19.04
N ASN A 351 11.67 16.03 -20.15
CA ASN A 351 11.13 14.82 -20.74
C ASN A 351 11.34 14.81 -22.26
N GLY A 352 11.73 13.65 -22.79
CA GLY A 352 11.70 13.40 -24.23
C GLY A 352 10.48 12.57 -24.60
N ILE A 353 10.15 12.50 -25.89
CA ILE A 353 8.99 11.74 -26.39
C ILE A 353 9.39 10.71 -27.44
N THR A 354 8.55 9.69 -27.65
CA THR A 354 8.67 8.76 -28.79
C THR A 354 7.38 8.74 -29.61
N GLY A 355 7.35 7.99 -30.72
CA GLY A 355 6.22 7.94 -31.65
C GLY A 355 6.41 8.77 -32.93
N CYS A 356 7.58 9.40 -33.07
CA CYS A 356 7.92 10.36 -34.13
C CYS A 356 8.27 9.74 -35.49
N GLY A 357 8.13 8.42 -35.62
CA GLY A 357 8.32 7.70 -36.88
C GLY A 357 7.09 7.72 -37.79
N ARG A 358 6.06 8.49 -37.44
CA ARG A 358 4.82 8.66 -38.21
C ARG A 358 4.88 9.99 -38.99
N PHE A 359 4.16 10.07 -40.10
CA PHE A 359 4.18 11.25 -40.98
C PHE A 359 3.24 12.34 -40.46
N TYR A 360 3.79 13.33 -39.76
CA TYR A 360 3.16 14.62 -39.39
C TYR A 360 4.23 15.71 -39.25
N GLU A 361 3.84 16.99 -39.21
CA GLU A 361 4.77 18.14 -39.33
C GLU A 361 5.75 18.30 -38.16
N GLU A 362 5.29 18.08 -36.92
CA GLU A 362 6.15 18.15 -35.72
C GLU A 362 6.91 16.83 -35.53
N SER A 363 8.22 16.86 -35.28
CA SER A 363 9.00 15.64 -35.00
C SER A 363 9.14 15.40 -33.49
N CYS A 364 10.03 14.49 -33.09
CA CYS A 364 10.41 14.31 -31.69
C CYS A 364 10.95 15.61 -31.11
N PHE A 365 10.54 15.90 -29.89
CA PHE A 365 10.99 17.06 -29.13
C PHE A 365 11.40 16.66 -27.72
N ILE A 366 12.10 17.57 -27.06
CA ILE A 366 12.35 17.56 -25.63
C ILE A 366 11.64 18.76 -25.03
N THR A 367 10.93 18.56 -23.92
CA THR A 367 10.27 19.62 -23.18
C THR A 367 10.89 19.79 -21.79
N GLY A 368 10.85 21.01 -21.28
CA GLY A 368 11.15 21.32 -19.89
C GLY A 368 9.94 21.97 -19.23
N HIS A 369 9.51 21.42 -18.10
CA HIS A 369 8.34 21.89 -17.36
C HIS A 369 8.74 22.39 -15.97
N ASP A 370 8.05 23.40 -15.44
CA ASP A 370 8.17 23.75 -14.02
C ASP A 370 7.72 22.57 -13.15
N ALA A 371 8.54 22.18 -12.18
CA ALA A 371 8.32 20.97 -11.40
C ALA A 371 7.13 21.07 -10.42
N ARG A 372 6.68 22.27 -10.07
CA ARG A 372 5.57 22.49 -9.13
C ARG A 372 4.24 22.65 -9.84
N SER A 373 4.22 23.29 -11.01
CA SER A 373 2.97 23.56 -11.75
C SER A 373 2.73 22.64 -12.96
N GLY A 374 3.78 22.06 -13.53
CA GLY A 374 3.72 21.34 -14.81
C GLY A 374 3.72 22.25 -16.04
N GLU A 375 3.79 23.58 -15.86
CA GLU A 375 3.84 24.56 -16.96
C GLU A 375 5.04 24.26 -17.88
N GLU A 376 4.79 24.16 -19.19
CA GLU A 376 5.86 24.01 -20.19
C GLU A 376 6.64 25.33 -20.31
N LEU A 377 7.93 25.29 -19.99
CA LEU A 377 8.82 26.45 -20.03
C LEU A 377 9.53 26.57 -21.38
N TRP A 378 9.79 25.44 -22.05
CA TRP A 378 10.43 25.37 -23.36
C TRP A 378 10.21 24.02 -24.02
N ARG A 379 10.37 24.01 -25.35
CA ARG A 379 10.35 22.84 -26.24
C ARG A 379 11.38 23.01 -27.35
N THR A 380 12.12 21.96 -27.69
CA THR A 380 13.16 21.97 -28.76
C THR A 380 13.20 20.68 -29.56
#